data_AF-A0A7C3MP71-F1
#
_entry.id   AF-A0A7C3MP71-F1
#
_cell.length_a   1.000
_cell.length_b   1.000
_cell.length_c   1.000
_cell.angle_alpha   90.00
_cell.angle_beta   90.00
_cell.angle_gamma   90.00
#
_symmetry.space_group_name_H-M   'P 1'
#
loop_
_entity.id
_entity.type
_entity.pdbx_description
1 polymer ?
#
loop_
_entity_poly.entity_id
_entity_poly.type
_entity_poly.pdbx_seq_one_letter_code
_entity_poly.pdbx_strand_id
1 'polypeptide(L)' 'MPTTIEIAFILTGLGLLATIPCLLYTTPITMTIFFFLGIPLFMAGFIVYLYTVIVDLRRHGVM' A
#
# COMPACT_ATOMS: atom_id res chain seq x y z
N MET A 1 17.31 -5.01 -2.81
CA MET A 1 16.25 -4.69 -3.79
C MET A 1 15.59 -3.37 -3.38
N PRO A 2 16.32 -2.25 -3.46
CA PRO A 2 15.86 -0.96 -2.92
C PRO A 2 14.62 -0.44 -3.66
N THR A 3 14.57 -0.62 -4.97
CA THR A 3 13.48 -0.14 -5.83
C THR A 3 12.11 -0.78 -5.52
N THR A 4 12.07 -2.04 -5.11
CA THR A 4 10.80 -2.74 -4.81
C THR A 4 10.20 -2.27 -3.49
N ILE A 5 11.04 -1.97 -2.51
CA ILE A 5 10.63 -1.40 -1.22
C ILE A 5 10.12 0.03 -1.41
N GLU A 6 10.82 0.84 -2.23
CA GLU A 6 10.39 2.18 -2.60
C GLU A 6 9.00 2.16 -3.26
N ILE A 7 8.75 1.24 -4.20
CA ILE A 7 7.43 1.08 -4.82
C ILE A 7 6.36 0.73 -3.79
N ALA A 8 6.64 -0.18 -2.85
CA ALA A 8 5.70 -0.52 -1.78
C ALA A 8 5.36 0.69 -0.90
N PHE A 9 6.35 1.50 -0.55
CA PHE A 9 6.15 2.74 0.21
C PHE A 9 5.32 3.77 -0.56
N ILE A 10 5.59 3.96 -1.85
CA ILE A 10 4.84 4.91 -2.69
C ILE A 10 3.38 4.47 -2.80
N LEU A 11 3.11 3.19 -3.07
CA LEU A 11 1.75 2.66 -3.17
C LEU A 11 0.98 2.82 -1.85
N THR A 12 1.62 2.46 -0.74
CA THR A 12 1.04 2.60 0.60
C THR A 12 0.77 4.06 0.94
N GLY A 13 1.72 4.95 0.63
CA GLY A 13 1.58 6.40 0.84
C GLY A 13 0.47 7.03 0.00
N LEU A 14 0.33 6.63 -1.27
CA LEU A 14 -0.77 7.07 -2.13
C LEU A 14 -2.13 6.58 -1.62
N GLY A 15 -2.21 5.34 -1.13
CA GLY A 15 -3.42 4.83 -0.47
C GLY A 15 -3.79 5.65 0.77
N LEU A 16 -2.80 6.03 1.57
CA LEU A 16 -2.97 6.84 2.77
C LEU A 16 -3.45 8.26 2.42
N LEU A 17 -2.84 8.87 1.41
CA LEU A 17 -3.28 10.17 0.88
C LEU A 17 -4.72 10.13 0.35
N ALA A 18 -5.11 9.05 -0.33
CA ALA A 18 -6.50 8.87 -0.79
C ALA A 18 -7.50 8.69 0.37
N THR A 19 -7.03 8.35 1.57
CA THR A 19 -7.86 8.18 2.78
C THR A 19 -8.14 9.51 3.50
N ILE A 20 -7.22 10.48 3.41
CA ILE A 20 -7.33 11.79 4.11
C ILE A 20 -8.64 12.52 3.75
N PRO A 21 -9.06 12.65 2.47
CA PRO A 21 -10.32 13.30 2.13
C PRO A 21 -11.54 12.59 2.71
N CYS A 22 -11.51 11.26 2.80
CA CYS A 22 -12.59 10.46 3.37
C CYS A 22 -12.72 10.64 4.89
N LEU A 23 -11.59 10.82 5.59
CA LEU A 23 -11.55 11.08 7.03
C LEU A 23 -12.02 12.49 7.39
N LEU A 24 -11.68 13.50 6.57
CA LEU A 24 -12.06 14.89 6.83
C LEU A 24 -13.49 15.20 6.38
N TYR A 25 -13.92 14.64 5.25
CA TYR A 25 -15.26 14.88 4.68
C TYR A 25 -15.85 13.56 4.18
N THR A 26 -16.69 12.93 4.99
CA THR A 26 -17.34 11.67 4.63
C THR A 26 -18.55 11.94 3.74
N THR A 27 -18.33 11.91 2.43
CA THR A 27 -19.35 12.05 1.38
C THR A 27 -19.39 10.77 0.56
N PRO A 28 -20.47 10.50 -0.19
CA PRO A 28 -20.52 9.34 -1.08
C PRO A 28 -19.34 9.30 -2.08
N ILE A 29 -18.89 10.47 -2.54
CA ILE A 29 -17.77 10.60 -3.49
C ILE A 29 -16.44 10.21 -2.82
N THR A 30 -16.14 10.76 -1.64
CA THR A 30 -14.88 10.47 -0.93
C THR A 30 -14.82 9.02 -0.44
N MET A 31 -15.95 8.45 -0.03
CA MET A 31 -16.08 7.02 0.26
C MET A 31 -15.77 6.17 -0.98
N THR A 32 -16.30 6.52 -2.15
CA THR A 32 -16.04 5.80 -3.41
C THR A 32 -14.54 5.84 -3.75
N ILE A 33 -13.90 7.01 -3.65
CA ILE A 33 -12.46 7.14 -3.88
C ILE A 33 -11.67 6.28 -2.90
N PHE A 34 -12.02 6.29 -1.61
CA PHE A 34 -11.34 5.47 -0.62
C PHE A 34 -11.49 3.95 -0.89
N PHE A 35 -12.71 3.49 -1.18
CA PHE A 35 -12.97 2.07 -1.41
C PHE A 35 -12.35 1.54 -2.70
N PHE A 36 -12.38 2.31 -3.80
CA PHE A 36 -11.92 1.83 -5.11
C PHE A 36 -10.47 2.20 -5.43
N LEU A 37 -9.90 3.20 -4.76
CA LEU A 37 -8.53 3.64 -5.00
C LEU A 37 -7.65 3.46 -3.75
N GLY A 38 -8.10 3.96 -2.59
CA GLY A 38 -7.36 3.90 -1.34
C GLY A 38 -7.05 2.46 -0.89
N ILE A 39 -8.09 1.64 -0.69
CA ILE A 39 -7.95 0.26 -0.21
C ILE A 39 -7.10 -0.60 -1.17
N PRO A 40 -7.31 -0.57 -2.51
CA PRO A 40 -6.49 -1.34 -3.42
C PRO A 40 -5.03 -0.90 -3.44
N LEU A 41 -4.73 0.41 -3.37
CA LEU A 41 -3.36 0.91 -3.27
C LEU A 41 -2.66 0.45 -1.99
N PHE A 42 -3.38 0.50 -0.86
CA PHE A 42 -2.89 -0.03 0.40
C PHE A 42 -2.58 -1.52 0.34
N MET A 43 -3.51 -2.32 -0.18
CA MET A 43 -3.30 -3.75 -0.33
C MET A 43 -2.13 -4.05 -1.26
N ALA A 44 -2.03 -3.35 -2.39
CA ALA A 44 -0.93 -3.54 -3.33
C ALA A 44 0.43 -3.21 -2.69
N GLY A 45 0.54 -2.08 -1.99
CA GLY A 45 1.77 -1.70 -1.27
C GLY A 45 2.17 -2.75 -0.22
N PHE A 46 1.19 -3.21 0.56
CA PHE A 46 1.41 -4.23 1.59
C PHE A 46 1.86 -5.58 1.01
N ILE A 47 1.22 -6.05 -0.08
CA ILE A 47 1.59 -7.30 -0.76
C ILE A 47 3.01 -7.21 -1.32
N VAL A 48 3.36 -6.10 -1.98
CA VAL A 48 4.71 -5.90 -2.54
C VAL A 48 5.76 -5.88 -1.44
N TYR A 49 5.47 -5.24 -0.30
CA TYR A 49 6.35 -5.25 0.86
C TYR A 49 6.55 -6.67 1.41
N LEU A 50 5.47 -7.40 1.68
CA LEU A 50 5.54 -8.78 2.18
C LEU A 50 6.30 -9.70 1.23
N TYR A 51 6.01 -9.62 -0.07
CA TYR A 51 6.74 -10.39 -1.08
C TYR A 51 8.24 -10.10 -1.01
N THR A 52 8.62 -8.83 -0.90
CA THR A 52 10.04 -8.44 -0.81
C THR A 52 10.70 -9.01 0.43
N VAL A 53 10.03 -8.94 1.59
CA VAL A 53 10.52 -9.51 2.85
C VAL A 53 10.67 -11.03 2.75
N ILE A 54 9.69 -11.75 2.20
CA ILE A 54 9.74 -13.20 2.04
C ILE A 54 10.90 -13.63 1.13
N VAL A 55 11.09 -12.93 0.00
CA VAL A 55 12.21 -13.22 -0.91
C VAL A 55 13.54 -12.95 -0.23
N ASP A 56 13.64 -11.88 0.56
CA ASP A 56 14.87 -11.55 1.28
C ASP A 56 15.20 -12.56 2.39
N LEU A 57 14.18 -13.02 3.14
CA LEU A 57 14.33 -14.08 4.15
C LEU A 57 14.79 -15.41 3.53
N ARG A 58 14.22 -15.80 2.39
CA ARG A 58 14.67 -17.01 1.65
C ARG A 58 16.11 -16.88 1.15
N ARG A 59 16.54 -15.70 0.72
CA ARG A 59 17.92 -15.47 0.27
C ARG A 59 18.93 -15.58 1.40
N HIS A 60 18.54 -15.22 2.62
CA HIS A 60 19.40 -15.32 3.81
C HIS A 60 19.28 -16.67 4.54
N GLY A 61 18.53 -17.63 4.01
CA GLY A 61 18.40 -18.98 4.58
C GLY A 61 17.68 -19.04 5.93
N VAL A 62 16.89 -17.99 6.24
CA VAL A 62 16.08 -17.94 7.47
C VAL A 62 14.74 -18.67 7.27
N MET A 63 14.37 -18.95 6.01
CA MET A 63 13.17 -19.70 5.59
C MET A 63 13.46 -20.62 4.42
#